data_AF-A0A1A7X4K2-F1
#
_entry.id   AF-A0A1A7X4K2-F1
#
_cell.length_a   1.000
_cell.length_b   1.000
_cell.length_c   1.000
_cell.angle_alpha   90.00
_cell.angle_beta   90.00
_cell.angle_gamma   90.00
#
_symmetry.space_group_name_H-M   'P 1'
#
loop_
_entity.id
_entity.type
_entity.pdbx_description
1 polymer ?
#
loop_
_entity_poly.entity_id
_entity_poly.type
_entity_poly.pdbx_seq_one_letter_code
_entity_poly.pdbx_strand_id
1 'polypeptide(L)'
;SEVDDVQMSTVDCGEWTDLCAAQVWTDVPFQPITAFPSVLLIRPQQPAQLYRGMLGSEALHRFIMISCTKSPLLLSTQEEVTSFLQEVPHPELSGYRLDRILGLFRTHPETGSSLFIEAAKSLRGEVLSGLLTDILAEKWYSLHIQSLPLTLSRLYLQKYL
;
A
#
# COMPACT_ATOMS: atom_id res chain seq x y z
N SER A 1 -14.19 3.53 -15.89
CA SER A 1 -12.87 4.14 -16.09
C SER A 1 -11.90 3.01 -16.33
N GLU A 2 -11.23 3.03 -17.47
CA GLU A 2 -10.11 2.14 -17.76
C GLU A 2 -8.95 2.63 -16.90
N VAL A 3 -8.34 1.74 -16.11
CA VAL A 3 -7.14 2.09 -15.35
C VAL A 3 -5.97 1.79 -16.27
N ASP A 4 -5.30 2.82 -16.76
CA ASP A 4 -4.12 2.66 -17.61
C ASP A 4 -3.14 1.66 -16.95
N ASP A 5 -2.59 0.74 -17.74
CA ASP A 5 -1.66 -0.33 -17.32
C ASP A 5 -2.22 -1.44 -16.39
N VAL A 6 -3.55 -1.58 -16.21
CA VAL A 6 -4.15 -2.71 -15.48
C VAL A 6 -5.03 -3.57 -16.38
N GLN A 7 -4.61 -4.83 -16.60
CA GLN A 7 -5.42 -5.84 -17.28
C GLN A 7 -6.17 -6.71 -16.28
N MET A 8 -7.48 -6.85 -16.47
CA MET A 8 -8.31 -7.79 -15.70
C MET A 8 -8.46 -9.11 -16.46
N SER A 9 -8.26 -10.22 -15.75
CA SER A 9 -8.40 -11.58 -16.29
C SER A 9 -9.08 -12.49 -15.27
N THR A 10 -9.74 -13.52 -15.76
CA THR A 10 -10.38 -14.56 -14.92
C THR A 10 -9.70 -15.89 -15.17
N VAL A 11 -9.45 -16.64 -14.10
CA VAL A 11 -8.91 -18.01 -14.16
C VAL A 11 -9.93 -18.95 -13.55
N ASP A 12 -10.31 -19.98 -14.31
CA ASP A 12 -11.08 -21.10 -13.77
C ASP A 12 -10.12 -22.14 -13.20
N CYS A 13 -10.10 -22.28 -11.87
CA CYS A 13 -9.21 -23.23 -11.21
C CYS A 13 -9.65 -24.69 -11.36
N GLY A 14 -10.87 -24.97 -11.85
CA GLY A 14 -11.26 -26.33 -12.25
C GLY A 14 -10.47 -26.79 -13.47
N GLU A 15 -10.34 -25.91 -14.46
CA GLU A 15 -9.59 -26.16 -15.69
C GLU A 15 -8.07 -25.97 -15.50
N TRP A 16 -7.68 -24.97 -14.71
CA TRP A 16 -6.27 -24.61 -14.46
C TRP A 16 -5.82 -25.03 -13.05
N THR A 17 -6.11 -26.28 -12.67
CA THR A 17 -5.84 -26.80 -11.31
C THR A 17 -4.36 -26.65 -10.94
N ASP A 18 -3.43 -27.01 -11.83
CA ASP A 18 -1.99 -26.94 -11.56
C ASP A 18 -1.51 -25.51 -11.29
N LEU A 19 -2.07 -24.53 -12.00
CA LEU A 19 -1.76 -23.11 -11.80
C LEU A 19 -2.27 -22.64 -10.44
N CYS A 20 -3.50 -22.99 -10.07
CA CYS A 20 -4.10 -22.54 -8.82
C CYS A 20 -3.56 -23.29 -7.58
N ALA A 21 -3.09 -24.52 -7.75
CA ALA A 21 -2.48 -25.34 -6.70
C ALA A 21 -0.94 -25.18 -6.62
N ALA A 22 -0.37 -24.31 -7.46
CA ALA A 22 1.06 -24.09 -7.57
C ALA A 22 1.70 -23.71 -6.22
N GLN A 23 2.77 -24.42 -5.86
CA GLN A 23 3.49 -24.17 -4.59
C GLN A 23 4.52 -23.06 -4.74
N VAL A 24 5.03 -22.57 -3.61
CA VAL A 24 6.00 -21.45 -3.48
C VAL A 24 7.29 -21.63 -4.31
N TRP A 25 7.60 -22.84 -4.78
CA TRP A 25 8.78 -23.17 -5.59
C TRP A 25 8.57 -23.10 -7.10
N THR A 26 7.38 -22.69 -7.53
CA THR A 26 7.04 -22.51 -8.95
C THR A 26 7.17 -21.05 -9.35
N ASP A 27 7.26 -20.75 -10.65
CA ASP A 27 7.45 -19.40 -11.18
C ASP A 27 6.25 -18.45 -10.98
N VAL A 28 5.26 -18.82 -10.15
CA VAL A 28 4.10 -17.96 -9.86
C VAL A 28 4.31 -17.12 -8.58
N PRO A 29 3.87 -15.85 -8.56
CA PRO A 29 4.10 -14.95 -7.44
C PRO A 29 3.05 -15.09 -6.31
N PHE A 30 2.29 -16.18 -6.24
CA PHE A 30 1.19 -16.36 -5.28
C PHE A 30 1.22 -17.73 -4.61
N GLN A 31 0.57 -17.82 -3.45
CA GLN A 31 0.34 -19.08 -2.73
C GLN A 31 -0.86 -19.85 -3.32
N PRO A 32 -0.96 -21.17 -3.10
CA PRO A 32 -2.10 -21.95 -3.57
C PRO A 32 -3.46 -21.31 -3.23
N ILE A 33 -4.36 -21.27 -4.21
CA ILE A 33 -5.70 -20.72 -4.05
C ILE A 33 -6.56 -21.75 -3.32
N THR A 34 -6.94 -21.44 -2.08
CA THR A 34 -7.73 -22.33 -1.22
C THR A 34 -9.15 -21.81 -0.93
N ALA A 35 -9.47 -20.60 -1.39
CA ALA A 35 -10.77 -19.97 -1.20
C ALA A 35 -11.25 -19.33 -2.52
N PHE A 36 -12.55 -19.41 -2.77
CA PHE A 36 -13.16 -18.88 -3.97
C PHE A 36 -14.33 -17.94 -3.64
N PRO A 37 -14.49 -16.85 -4.42
CA PRO A 37 -13.52 -16.32 -5.38
C PRO A 37 -12.31 -15.66 -4.69
N SER A 38 -11.15 -15.72 -5.31
CA SER A 38 -9.94 -14.98 -4.89
C SER A 38 -9.54 -13.98 -5.97
N VAL A 39 -9.31 -12.73 -5.58
CA VAL A 39 -8.84 -11.67 -6.49
C VAL A 39 -7.40 -11.33 -6.13
N LEU A 40 -6.50 -11.53 -7.09
CA LEU A 40 -5.08 -11.25 -6.95
C LEU A 40 -4.67 -10.11 -7.89
N LEU A 41 -3.87 -9.19 -7.37
CA LEU A 41 -3.13 -8.23 -8.19
C LEU A 41 -1.69 -8.71 -8.35
N ILE A 42 -1.27 -8.92 -9.58
CA ILE A 42 0.06 -9.42 -9.92
C ILE A 42 0.89 -8.28 -10.52
N ARG A 43 2.14 -8.15 -10.09
CA ARG A 43 3.13 -7.25 -10.70
C ARG A 43 4.43 -8.00 -11.00
N PRO A 44 5.20 -7.56 -12.01
CA PRO A 44 6.50 -8.15 -12.29
C PRO A 44 7.41 -8.12 -11.06
N GLN A 45 8.04 -9.25 -10.76
CA GLN A 45 9.05 -9.41 -9.70
C GLN A 45 8.57 -9.03 -8.28
N GLN A 46 7.25 -9.01 -8.05
CA GLN A 46 6.67 -8.75 -6.74
C GLN A 46 5.72 -9.89 -6.35
N PRO A 47 5.60 -10.19 -5.05
CA PRO A 47 4.54 -11.07 -4.56
C PRO A 47 3.16 -10.55 -4.98
N ALA A 48 2.26 -11.46 -5.33
CA ALA A 48 0.88 -11.11 -5.63
C ALA A 48 0.19 -10.55 -4.38
N GLN A 49 -0.68 -9.57 -4.58
CA GLN A 49 -1.47 -8.99 -3.51
C GLN A 49 -2.88 -9.55 -3.53
N LEU A 50 -3.28 -10.15 -2.42
CA LEU A 50 -4.63 -10.64 -2.23
C LEU A 50 -5.56 -9.50 -1.84
N TYR A 51 -6.63 -9.33 -2.62
CA TYR A 51 -7.74 -8.47 -2.24
C TYR A 51 -8.55 -9.13 -1.11
N ARG A 52 -8.65 -8.43 0.03
CA ARG A 52 -9.37 -8.91 1.23
C ARG A 52 -10.68 -8.15 1.49
N GLY A 53 -11.02 -7.20 0.62
CA GLY A 53 -12.20 -6.36 0.78
C GLY A 53 -13.49 -7.04 0.32
N MET A 54 -14.60 -6.32 0.46
CA MET A 54 -15.89 -6.75 -0.06
C MET A 54 -15.87 -6.75 -1.59
N LEU A 55 -16.35 -7.82 -2.22
CA LEU A 55 -16.42 -7.94 -3.69
C LEU A 55 -17.54 -7.07 -4.30
N GLY A 56 -17.38 -5.76 -4.18
CA GLY A 56 -18.17 -4.74 -4.86
C GLY A 56 -17.32 -3.96 -5.85
N SER A 57 -17.93 -3.46 -6.92
CA SER A 57 -17.25 -2.69 -7.97
C SER A 57 -16.47 -1.51 -7.39
N GLU A 58 -17.09 -0.77 -6.47
CA GLU A 58 -16.50 0.39 -5.82
C GLU A 58 -15.26 0.03 -4.99
N ALA A 59 -15.37 -0.97 -4.12
CA ALA A 59 -14.30 -1.36 -3.21
C ALA A 59 -13.12 -2.01 -3.96
N LEU A 60 -13.39 -2.76 -5.03
CA LEU A 60 -12.36 -3.34 -5.89
C LEU A 60 -11.68 -2.27 -6.75
N HIS A 61 -12.45 -1.35 -7.35
CA HIS A 61 -11.90 -0.22 -8.11
C HIS A 61 -10.99 0.64 -7.24
N ARG A 62 -11.42 0.98 -6.01
CA ARG A 62 -10.59 1.69 -5.03
C ARG A 62 -9.27 0.96 -4.78
N PHE A 63 -9.31 -0.36 -4.55
CA PHE A 63 -8.11 -1.17 -4.31
C PHE A 63 -7.15 -1.15 -5.52
N ILE A 64 -7.67 -1.30 -6.73
CA ILE A 64 -6.87 -1.24 -7.97
C ILE A 64 -6.18 0.11 -8.08
N MET A 65 -6.92 1.20 -7.93
CA MET A 65 -6.38 2.56 -8.05
C MET A 65 -5.29 2.86 -7.02
N ILE A 66 -5.51 2.51 -5.74
CA ILE A 66 -4.49 2.67 -4.69
C ILE A 66 -3.27 1.80 -5.00
N SER A 67 -3.48 0.60 -5.54
CA SER A 67 -2.41 -0.34 -5.85
C SER A 67 -1.48 0.11 -6.98
N CYS A 68 -1.92 1.00 -7.86
CA CYS A 68 -1.07 1.58 -8.90
C CYS A 68 -0.05 2.60 -8.33
N THR A 69 -0.27 3.08 -7.10
CA THR A 69 0.66 4.01 -6.45
C THR A 69 1.90 3.31 -5.89
N LYS A 70 3.01 4.04 -5.80
CA LYS A 70 4.22 3.56 -5.11
C LYS A 70 3.91 3.42 -3.62
N SER A 71 4.31 2.29 -3.05
CA SER A 71 4.12 2.00 -1.63
C SER A 71 5.44 1.50 -1.02
N PRO A 72 6.06 2.24 -0.09
CA PRO A 72 5.72 3.64 0.25
C PRO A 72 6.14 4.63 -0.85
N LEU A 73 5.46 5.77 -0.90
CA LEU A 73 5.89 6.93 -1.66
C LEU A 73 7.01 7.64 -0.89
N LEU A 74 8.16 7.82 -1.52
CA LEU A 74 9.27 8.58 -0.93
C LEU A 74 8.96 10.07 -1.04
N LEU A 75 8.96 10.77 0.10
CA LEU A 75 8.67 12.19 0.20
C LEU A 75 9.94 12.94 0.57
N SER A 76 10.27 13.98 -0.18
CA SER A 76 11.53 14.71 -0.10
C SER A 76 11.35 16.22 0.11
N THR A 77 10.13 16.74 0.05
CA THR A 77 9.82 18.16 0.31
C THR A 77 8.65 18.34 1.28
N GLN A 78 8.57 19.50 1.93
CA GLN A 78 7.46 19.82 2.84
C GLN A 78 6.13 19.90 2.08
N GLU A 79 6.19 20.39 0.84
CA GLU A 79 5.09 20.49 -0.09
C GLU A 79 4.57 19.09 -0.42
N GLU A 80 5.44 18.14 -0.78
CA GLU A 80 5.05 16.74 -1.03
C GLU A 80 4.40 16.08 0.18
N VAL A 81 4.91 16.31 1.41
CA VAL A 81 4.31 15.75 2.62
C VAL A 81 2.94 16.36 2.88
N THR A 82 2.82 17.67 2.72
CA THR A 82 1.56 18.39 2.91
C THR A 82 0.55 17.93 1.87
N SER A 83 0.95 17.83 0.60
CA SER A 83 0.16 17.26 -0.48
C SER A 83 -0.25 15.83 -0.15
N PHE A 84 0.68 14.96 0.24
CA PHE A 84 0.35 13.58 0.60
C PHE A 84 -0.70 13.48 1.72
N LEU A 85 -0.69 14.39 2.70
CA LEU A 85 -1.67 14.35 3.80
C LEU A 85 -2.98 15.05 3.47
N GLN A 86 -2.96 16.11 2.65
CA GLN A 86 -4.09 16.99 2.37
C GLN A 86 -4.76 16.74 1.02
N GLU A 87 -4.09 16.08 0.09
CA GLU A 87 -4.55 15.96 -1.29
C GLU A 87 -5.94 15.34 -1.37
N VAL A 88 -6.78 16.04 -2.13
CA VAL A 88 -7.88 15.42 -2.87
C VAL A 88 -7.24 14.33 -3.71
N PRO A 89 -7.67 13.07 -3.59
CA PRO A 89 -7.08 11.98 -4.35
C PRO A 89 -7.03 12.28 -5.85
N HIS A 90 -6.19 11.56 -6.62
CA HIS A 90 -6.23 11.54 -8.10
C HIS A 90 -7.69 11.62 -8.58
N PRO A 91 -8.04 12.30 -9.69
CA PRO A 91 -9.45 12.49 -10.10
C PRO A 91 -10.30 11.20 -10.04
N GLU A 92 -9.70 10.06 -10.34
CA GLU A 92 -10.34 8.72 -10.29
C GLU A 92 -10.57 8.17 -8.88
N LEU A 93 -9.87 8.71 -7.89
CA LEU A 93 -10.02 8.45 -6.47
C LEU A 93 -10.82 9.57 -5.77
N SER A 94 -11.21 10.63 -6.48
CA SER A 94 -11.98 11.76 -5.93
C SER A 94 -13.39 11.28 -5.55
N GLY A 95 -13.58 10.99 -4.27
CA GLY A 95 -14.78 10.35 -3.74
C GLY A 95 -14.49 9.28 -2.68
N TYR A 96 -13.29 8.72 -2.69
CA TYR A 96 -12.86 7.79 -1.65
C TYR A 96 -12.21 8.52 -0.47
N ARG A 97 -12.65 8.18 0.75
CA ARG A 97 -11.88 8.48 1.95
C ARG A 97 -10.71 7.51 2.01
N LEU A 98 -9.52 8.00 1.70
CA LEU A 98 -8.30 7.20 1.70
C LEU A 98 -7.64 7.24 3.07
N ASP A 99 -7.35 6.06 3.61
CA ASP A 99 -6.51 5.92 4.79
C ASP A 99 -5.05 6.11 4.39
N ARG A 100 -4.35 6.96 5.13
CA ARG A 100 -2.97 7.37 4.85
C ARG A 100 -2.10 7.09 6.06
N ILE A 101 -0.93 6.52 5.82
CA ILE A 101 0.09 6.30 6.84
C ILE A 101 1.39 6.98 6.42
N LEU A 102 2.05 7.66 7.36
CA LEU A 102 3.32 8.34 7.11
C LEU A 102 4.38 7.77 8.05
N GLY A 103 5.40 7.14 7.49
CA GLY A 103 6.57 6.69 8.22
C GLY A 103 7.60 7.82 8.34
N LEU A 104 8.06 8.11 9.56
CA LEU A 104 9.06 9.13 9.85
C LEU A 104 10.28 8.47 10.47
N PHE A 105 11.44 8.57 9.82
CA PHE A 105 12.67 7.95 10.30
C PHE A 105 13.83 8.94 10.26
N ARG A 106 14.65 8.99 11.32
CA ARG A 106 15.78 9.92 11.41
C ARG A 106 16.90 9.60 10.44
N THR A 107 17.17 8.32 10.18
CA THR A 107 18.15 7.93 9.17
C THR A 107 17.62 6.75 8.36
N HIS A 108 18.04 6.66 7.09
CA HIS A 108 17.74 5.54 6.22
C HIS A 108 19.03 5.00 5.59
N PRO A 109 19.27 3.67 5.59
CA PRO A 109 18.39 2.62 6.14
C PRO A 109 18.62 2.36 7.63
N GLU A 110 17.56 2.45 8.44
CA GLU A 110 17.49 1.89 9.80
C GLU A 110 16.55 0.67 9.81
N THR A 111 16.74 -0.28 10.73
CA THR A 111 15.88 -1.48 10.88
C THR A 111 14.38 -1.15 10.87
N GLY A 112 13.97 -0.06 11.54
CA GLY A 112 12.58 0.37 11.57
C GLY A 112 12.05 0.82 10.20
N SER A 113 12.88 1.51 9.40
CA SER A 113 12.49 1.97 8.06
C SER A 113 12.33 0.80 7.09
N SER A 114 13.18 -0.23 7.18
CA SER A 114 13.06 -1.44 6.36
C SER A 114 11.78 -2.22 6.67
N LEU A 115 11.46 -2.40 7.96
CA LEU A 115 10.20 -3.06 8.37
C LEU A 115 8.97 -2.28 7.90
N PHE A 116 9.01 -0.95 7.98
CA PHE A 116 7.94 -0.11 7.46
C PHE A 116 7.79 -0.26 5.95
N ILE A 117 8.88 -0.30 5.18
CA ILE A 117 8.85 -0.51 3.73
C ILE A 117 8.20 -1.87 3.38
N GLU A 118 8.53 -2.94 4.11
CA GLU A 118 7.92 -4.25 3.88
C GLU A 118 6.43 -4.28 4.25
N ALA A 119 6.04 -3.65 5.36
CA ALA A 119 4.64 -3.51 5.75
C ALA A 119 3.85 -2.67 4.74
N ALA A 120 4.41 -1.54 4.29
CA ALA A 120 3.84 -0.68 3.27
C ALA A 120 3.65 -1.41 1.93
N LYS A 121 4.62 -2.24 1.53
CA LYS A 121 4.48 -3.12 0.37
C LYS A 121 3.34 -4.12 0.56
N SER A 122 3.26 -4.75 1.73
CA SER A 122 2.23 -5.76 2.05
C SER A 122 0.80 -5.20 2.11
N LEU A 123 0.64 -3.95 2.59
CA LEU A 123 -0.63 -3.24 2.72
C LEU A 123 -1.02 -2.41 1.50
N ARG A 124 -0.23 -2.47 0.43
CA ARG A 124 -0.53 -1.73 -0.80
C ARG A 124 -1.91 -2.11 -1.34
N GLY A 125 -2.65 -1.10 -1.79
CA GLY A 125 -4.05 -1.23 -2.21
C GLY A 125 -5.06 -1.02 -1.09
N GLU A 126 -4.65 -1.21 0.17
CA GLU A 126 -5.50 -0.98 1.34
C GLU A 126 -5.33 0.44 1.89
N VAL A 127 -4.07 0.89 2.01
CA VAL A 127 -3.72 2.22 2.51
C VAL A 127 -2.69 2.90 1.61
N LEU A 128 -2.74 4.23 1.55
CA LEU A 128 -1.64 5.01 0.99
C LEU A 128 -0.55 5.13 2.03
N SER A 129 0.70 4.85 1.65
CA SER A 129 1.83 4.97 2.56
C SER A 129 2.88 5.94 2.01
N GLY A 130 3.35 6.83 2.87
CA GLY A 130 4.43 7.77 2.61
C GLY A 130 5.61 7.47 3.53
N LEU A 131 6.81 7.75 3.06
CA LEU A 131 8.05 7.61 3.83
C LEU A 131 8.84 8.91 3.76
N LEU A 132 9.18 9.44 4.93
CA LEU A 132 9.98 10.63 5.13
C LEU A 132 11.19 10.29 5.99
N THR A 133 12.38 10.71 5.54
CA THR A 133 13.65 10.39 6.20
C THR A 133 14.45 11.65 6.55
N ASP A 134 15.49 11.46 7.35
CA ASP A 134 16.55 12.45 7.59
C ASP A 134 16.05 13.78 8.19
N ILE A 135 16.72 14.88 7.84
CA ILE A 135 16.46 16.22 8.36
C ILE A 135 15.00 16.64 8.15
N LEU A 136 14.38 16.20 7.05
CA LEU A 136 13.00 16.55 6.75
C LEU A 136 12.03 15.86 7.72
N ALA A 137 12.28 14.60 8.08
CA ALA A 137 11.49 13.90 9.10
C ALA A 137 11.56 14.60 10.47
N GLU A 138 12.75 15.04 10.87
CA GLU A 138 12.95 15.75 12.15
C GLU A 138 12.26 17.13 12.17
N LYS A 139 12.39 17.89 11.08
CA LYS A 139 11.70 19.17 10.93
C LYS A 139 10.19 19.00 10.98
N TRP A 140 9.66 18.01 10.25
CA TRP A 140 8.22 17.75 10.19
C TRP A 140 7.66 17.36 11.56
N TYR A 141 8.34 16.46 12.27
CA TYR A 141 7.99 16.04 13.62
C TYR A 141 7.96 17.23 14.58
N SER A 142 9.00 18.06 14.57
CA SER A 142 9.10 19.22 15.47
C SER A 142 8.00 20.25 15.25
N LEU A 143 7.56 20.44 14.00
CA LEU A 143 6.52 21.39 13.64
C LEU A 143 5.09 20.91 14.00
N HIS A 144 4.85 19.59 14.04
CA HIS A 144 3.49 19.02 14.10
C HIS A 144 3.21 18.15 15.32
N ILE A 145 4.17 17.97 16.24
CA ILE A 145 3.99 17.23 17.52
C ILE A 145 2.73 17.65 18.29
N GLN A 146 2.36 18.94 18.23
CA GLN A 146 1.27 19.49 19.04
C GLN A 146 -0.11 19.37 18.38
N SER A 147 -0.18 19.02 17.08
CA SER A 147 -1.41 19.08 16.27
C SER A 147 -1.84 17.75 15.66
N LEU A 148 -1.18 16.64 15.98
CA LEU A 148 -1.50 15.33 15.43
C LEU A 148 -2.74 14.72 16.11
N PRO A 149 -3.85 14.43 15.38
CA PRO A 149 -4.96 13.65 15.91
C PRO A 149 -4.48 12.25 16.34
N LEU A 150 -5.00 11.74 17.44
CA LEU A 150 -4.65 10.44 18.06
C LEU A 150 -4.75 9.20 17.13
N THR A 151 -5.35 9.33 15.95
CA THR A 151 -5.37 8.28 14.92
C THR A 151 -4.09 8.24 14.09
N LEU A 152 -3.41 9.36 13.89
CA LEU A 152 -2.07 9.42 13.29
C LEU A 152 -0.99 8.96 14.27
N SER A 153 -1.23 9.01 15.58
CA SER A 153 -0.26 8.57 16.60
C SER A 153 -0.14 7.04 16.74
N ARG A 154 -0.98 6.23 16.08
CA ARG A 154 -0.95 4.76 16.24
C ARG A 154 0.20 4.04 15.55
N LEU A 155 0.94 4.69 14.65
CA LEU A 155 2.18 4.14 14.05
C LEU A 155 3.48 4.77 14.60
N TYR A 156 3.38 5.72 15.53
CA TYR A 156 4.57 6.36 16.14
C TYR A 156 5.16 5.58 17.33
N LEU A 157 4.48 4.54 17.80
CA LEU A 157 4.69 3.98 19.14
C LEU A 157 5.37 2.61 19.14
N GLN A 158 6.44 2.44 18.37
CA GLN A 158 7.28 1.24 18.51
C GLN A 158 8.78 1.50 18.65
N LYS A 159 9.23 2.75 18.86
CA LYS A 159 10.65 3.05 19.15
C LYS A 159 10.90 3.80 20.46
N TYR A 160 9.90 3.86 21.35
CA TYR A 160 10.04 4.43 22.70
C TYR A 160 9.50 3.52 23.82
N LEU A 161 9.40 2.21 23.58
CA LEU A 161 9.28 1.18 24.61
C LEU A 161 10.30 0.08 24.34
#